data_AF-A0A016VHM7-F1
#
_entry.id   AF-A0A016VHM7-F1
#
_cell.length_a   1.000
_cell.length_b   1.000
_cell.length_c   1.000
_cell.angle_alpha   90.00
_cell.angle_beta   90.00
_cell.angle_gamma   90.00
#
_symmetry.space_group_name_H-M   'P 1'
#
loop_
_entity.id
_entity.type
_entity.pdbx_description
1 polymer ?
#
loop_
_entity_poly.entity_id
_entity_poly.type
_entity_poly.pdbx_seq_one_letter_code
_entity_poly.pdbx_strand_id
1 'polypeptide(L)'
;MIRPLSSNSGYRPLLFTCYLAALFLTVHSENCSDVCLEKMAQIRLEDIKSRLLSSMGMEEPPKVDHIDIPPSAIEQMIEGMEEQDDKLDEDVAEKTFIMAVDPSDGFDRETLVARFPVSMTTMLRKVAKAYLHVYLYVEEALPEPETIEVVVHERRLNGDIGDVVATKTVTVQRSTKIVVPLKSSDVERWWRSDPILGLYVVAMLNGQNIAVHPQEDRHARHTMFMSITLDTEAMSRRKRSPAVCQPEDKEPGCCLYDLTVSVVIS
;
A
#
# COMPACT_ATOMS: atom_id res chain seq x y z
N MET A 1 -20.94 -72.58 -62.92
CA MET A 1 -19.64 -72.77 -63.58
C MET A 1 -18.60 -71.88 -62.91
N ILE A 2 -17.50 -72.50 -62.47
CA ILE A 2 -16.16 -71.93 -62.20
C ILE A 2 -15.99 -70.94 -61.02
N ARG A 3 -15.31 -71.43 -59.97
CA ARG A 3 -14.44 -70.71 -59.01
C ARG A 3 -12.99 -70.66 -59.57
N PRO A 4 -11.98 -70.05 -58.93
CA PRO A 4 -11.76 -68.69 -58.42
C PRO A 4 -10.34 -68.19 -58.83
N LEU A 5 -9.82 -67.10 -58.26
CA LEU A 5 -8.42 -66.87 -57.82
C LEU A 5 -8.31 -65.39 -57.37
N SER A 6 -8.07 -65.12 -56.07
CA SER A 6 -6.75 -64.83 -55.47
C SER A 6 -6.26 -63.41 -55.84
N SER A 7 -5.73 -62.55 -54.99
CA SER A 7 -5.17 -62.64 -53.63
C SER A 7 -4.78 -61.20 -53.23
N ASN A 8 -4.51 -61.00 -51.94
CA ASN A 8 -3.77 -59.89 -51.32
C ASN A 8 -4.51 -58.55 -51.19
N SER A 9 -4.30 -57.76 -50.14
CA SER A 9 -3.66 -57.91 -48.83
C SER A 9 -3.70 -56.49 -48.23
N GLY A 10 -4.16 -56.36 -46.99
CA GLY A 10 -3.57 -55.38 -46.08
C GLY A 10 -4.11 -53.94 -46.08
N TYR A 11 -4.39 -53.50 -44.84
CA TYR A 11 -4.29 -52.12 -44.34
C TYR A 11 -5.50 -51.17 -44.47
N ARG A 12 -6.41 -51.30 -43.50
CA ARG A 12 -6.90 -50.14 -42.69
C ARG A 12 -6.03 -50.04 -41.42
N PRO A 13 -6.00 -48.95 -40.64
CA PRO A 13 -5.96 -47.52 -41.00
C PRO A 13 -4.85 -46.80 -40.17
N LEU A 14 -3.79 -46.29 -40.79
CA LEU A 14 -2.77 -45.46 -40.12
C LEU A 14 -3.16 -43.98 -40.18
N LEU A 15 -4.18 -43.57 -39.43
CA LEU A 15 -4.56 -42.16 -39.29
C LEU A 15 -4.97 -41.78 -37.85
N PHE A 16 -4.40 -42.44 -36.84
CA PHE A 16 -4.77 -42.16 -35.43
C PHE A 16 -3.62 -42.05 -34.42
N THR A 17 -2.36 -41.90 -34.87
CA THR A 17 -1.21 -41.86 -33.94
C THR A 17 -0.15 -40.80 -34.28
N CYS A 18 -0.50 -39.74 -35.01
CA CYS A 18 0.41 -38.59 -35.23
C CYS A 18 0.01 -37.29 -34.51
N TYR A 19 -1.10 -37.29 -33.75
CA TYR A 19 -1.56 -36.10 -33.01
C TYR A 19 -1.14 -36.04 -31.53
N LEU A 20 -0.40 -37.04 -31.04
CA LEU A 20 0.03 -37.13 -29.63
C LEU A 20 1.54 -36.93 -29.41
N ALA A 21 2.31 -36.60 -30.45
CA ALA A 21 3.76 -36.36 -30.35
C ALA A 21 4.16 -34.88 -30.50
N ALA A 22 3.20 -33.95 -30.59
CA ALA A 22 3.45 -32.51 -30.75
C ALA A 22 2.96 -31.65 -29.57
N LEU A 23 2.74 -32.26 -28.40
CA LEU A 23 2.32 -31.57 -27.16
C LEU A 23 3.33 -31.65 -26.01
N PHE A 24 4.54 -32.12 -26.28
CA PHE A 24 5.70 -31.82 -25.43
C PHE A 24 6.48 -30.67 -26.04
N LEU A 25 5.83 -29.50 -26.15
CA LEU A 25 6.58 -28.25 -26.05
C LEU A 25 7.05 -28.19 -24.61
N THR A 26 8.26 -28.68 -24.41
CA THR A 26 9.10 -28.35 -23.27
C THR A 26 9.13 -26.83 -23.17
N VAL A 27 8.33 -26.29 -22.24
CA VAL A 27 8.61 -24.99 -21.66
C VAL A 27 9.96 -25.16 -20.98
N HIS A 28 11.03 -24.89 -21.73
CA HIS A 28 12.34 -24.68 -21.14
C HIS A 28 12.17 -23.44 -20.29
N SER A 29 11.99 -23.62 -18.98
CA SER A 29 12.35 -22.58 -18.03
C SER A 29 13.85 -22.37 -18.26
N GLU A 30 14.20 -21.27 -18.92
CA GLU A 30 15.58 -20.82 -18.96
C GLU A 30 16.07 -20.79 -17.51
N ASN A 31 17.10 -21.58 -17.22
CA ASN A 31 17.79 -21.53 -15.94
C ASN A 31 18.31 -20.10 -15.76
N CYS A 32 17.66 -19.29 -14.91
CA CYS A 32 18.14 -17.96 -14.59
C CYS A 32 19.44 -18.11 -13.79
N SER A 33 20.57 -17.86 -14.46
CA SER A 33 21.88 -17.68 -13.82
C SER A 33 21.93 -16.37 -13.01
N ASP A 34 22.96 -16.17 -12.19
CA ASP A 34 23.19 -14.96 -11.38
C ASP A 34 23.08 -13.64 -12.17
N VAL A 35 23.48 -13.65 -13.45
CA VAL A 35 23.39 -12.50 -14.38
C VAL A 35 21.93 -12.08 -14.66
N CYS A 36 20.97 -12.99 -14.56
CA CYS A 36 19.53 -12.71 -14.67
C CYS A 36 19.04 -12.00 -13.40
N LEU A 37 19.43 -12.47 -12.21
CA LEU A 37 19.04 -11.86 -10.93
C LEU A 37 19.58 -10.44 -10.78
N GLU A 38 20.83 -10.20 -11.17
CA GLU A 38 21.42 -8.86 -11.12
C GLU A 38 20.69 -7.87 -12.05
N LYS A 39 20.30 -8.32 -13.26
CA LYS A 39 19.49 -7.51 -14.18
C LYS A 39 18.10 -7.23 -13.62
N MET A 40 17.45 -8.21 -12.99
CA MET A 40 16.16 -8.02 -12.35
C MET A 40 16.26 -7.05 -11.16
N ALA A 41 17.32 -7.14 -10.36
CA ALA A 41 17.63 -6.20 -9.30
C ALA A 41 17.82 -4.78 -9.83
N GLN A 42 18.57 -4.60 -10.92
CA GLN A 42 18.75 -3.29 -11.58
C GLN A 42 17.42 -2.71 -12.06
N ILE A 43 16.60 -3.51 -12.77
CA ILE A 43 15.27 -3.08 -13.23
C ILE A 43 14.39 -2.66 -12.03
N ARG A 44 14.44 -3.42 -10.93
CA ARG A 44 13.68 -3.08 -9.71
C ARG A 44 14.20 -1.81 -9.04
N LEU A 45 15.50 -1.59 -9.02
CA LEU A 45 16.09 -0.35 -8.49
C LEU A 45 15.67 0.87 -9.34
N GLU A 46 15.67 0.73 -10.67
CA GLU A 46 15.19 1.79 -11.56
C GLU A 46 13.70 2.08 -11.40
N ASP A 47 12.87 1.04 -11.27
CA ASP A 47 11.44 1.17 -10.96
C ASP A 47 11.22 1.91 -9.64
N ILE A 48 11.91 1.48 -8.56
CA ILE A 48 11.83 2.11 -7.24
C ILE A 48 12.27 3.58 -7.33
N LYS A 49 13.39 3.88 -8.00
CA LYS A 49 13.86 5.25 -8.21
C LYS A 49 12.81 6.10 -8.92
N SER A 50 12.23 5.61 -10.02
CA SER A 50 11.24 6.34 -10.80
C SER A 50 9.97 6.61 -9.99
N ARG A 51 9.51 5.64 -9.20
CA ARG A 51 8.34 5.76 -8.33
C ARG A 51 8.57 6.76 -7.20
N LEU A 52 9.77 6.76 -6.60
CA LEU A 52 10.13 7.74 -5.58
C LEU A 52 10.14 9.16 -6.15
N LEU A 53 10.80 9.37 -7.29
CA LEU A 53 10.86 10.68 -7.95
C LEU A 53 9.46 11.18 -8.34
N SER A 54 8.65 10.32 -8.96
CA SER A 54 7.26 10.63 -9.31
C SER A 54 6.40 10.96 -8.10
N SER A 55 6.53 10.19 -7.01
CA SER A 55 5.81 10.45 -5.75
C SER A 55 6.18 11.78 -5.10
N MET A 56 7.39 12.27 -5.36
CA MET A 56 7.87 13.57 -4.88
C MET A 56 7.60 14.71 -5.89
N GLY A 57 6.99 14.42 -7.04
CA GLY A 57 6.76 15.41 -8.10
C GLY A 57 8.05 15.88 -8.78
N MET A 58 9.09 15.07 -8.76
CA MET A 58 10.40 15.37 -9.34
C MET A 58 10.66 14.51 -10.58
N GLU A 59 11.22 15.11 -11.63
CA GLU A 59 11.65 14.36 -12.83
C GLU A 59 13.05 13.77 -12.64
N GLU A 60 13.93 14.47 -11.92
CA GLU A 60 15.28 14.05 -11.60
C GLU A 60 15.62 14.32 -10.13
N PRO A 61 16.57 13.58 -9.53
CA PRO A 61 17.04 13.87 -8.18
C PRO A 61 17.55 15.32 -8.06
N PRO A 62 17.22 16.03 -6.97
CA PRO A 62 17.72 17.39 -6.77
C PRO A 62 19.24 17.35 -6.60
N LYS A 63 19.94 18.29 -7.24
CA LYS A 63 21.38 18.49 -7.04
C LYS A 63 21.57 19.29 -5.77
N VAL A 64 21.99 18.62 -4.70
CA VAL A 64 22.13 19.22 -3.38
C VAL A 64 23.60 19.18 -2.99
N ASP A 65 24.32 20.26 -3.25
CA ASP A 65 25.74 20.37 -2.88
C ASP A 65 25.89 20.71 -1.39
N HIS A 66 24.91 21.40 -0.80
CA HIS A 66 24.82 21.71 0.64
C HIS A 66 23.35 21.83 1.08
N ILE A 67 23.05 21.35 2.29
CA ILE A 67 21.73 21.41 2.92
C ILE A 67 21.76 22.50 4.00
N ASP A 68 21.13 23.64 3.74
CA ASP A 68 20.91 24.70 4.74
C ASP A 68 19.68 24.40 5.61
N ILE A 69 19.66 23.21 6.23
CA ILE A 69 18.64 22.87 7.23
C ILE A 69 19.35 22.86 8.59
N PRO A 70 18.89 23.68 9.56
CA PRO A 70 19.49 23.67 10.88
C PRO A 70 19.30 22.28 11.53
N PRO A 71 20.32 21.74 12.23
CA PRO A 71 20.25 20.41 12.82
C PRO A 71 19.04 20.19 13.72
N SER A 72 18.57 21.23 14.43
CA SER A 72 17.37 21.18 15.27
C SER A 72 16.07 20.97 14.50
N ALA A 73 15.97 21.41 13.25
CA ALA A 73 14.81 21.14 12.39
C ALA A 73 14.85 19.71 11.83
N ILE A 74 16.05 19.19 11.58
CA ILE A 74 16.26 17.78 11.19
C ILE A 74 15.90 16.87 12.37
N GLU A 75 16.37 17.19 13.58
CA GLU A 75 16.06 16.47 14.81
C GLU A 75 14.56 16.48 15.10
N GLN A 76 13.84 17.61 14.98
CA GLN A 76 12.38 17.62 15.15
C GLN A 76 11.62 16.78 14.09
N MET A 77 12.16 16.67 12.88
CA MET A 77 11.60 15.81 11.83
C MET A 77 11.87 14.32 12.10
N ILE A 78 13.02 13.99 12.68
CA ILE A 78 13.41 12.63 13.08
C ILE A 78 12.69 12.21 14.37
N GLU A 79 12.58 13.09 15.36
CA GLU A 79 11.89 12.87 16.63
C GLU A 79 10.39 12.64 16.42
N GLY A 80 9.77 13.31 15.43
CA GLY A 80 8.41 12.99 15.00
C GLY A 80 8.23 11.59 14.39
N MET A 81 9.33 10.92 14.03
CA MET A 81 9.38 9.51 13.60
C MET A 81 9.80 8.57 14.75
N GLU A 82 10.69 9.01 15.65
CA GLU A 82 11.24 8.23 16.79
C GLU A 82 10.36 8.25 18.05
N GLU A 83 9.51 9.27 18.28
CA GLU A 83 8.49 9.26 19.37
C GLU A 83 7.49 8.09 19.25
N GLN A 84 7.56 7.35 18.14
CA GLN A 84 6.80 6.15 17.87
C GLN A 84 7.52 4.83 18.20
N ASP A 85 8.84 4.86 18.46
CA ASP A 85 9.65 3.67 18.78
C ASP A 85 9.78 3.43 20.29
N ASP A 86 9.62 4.45 21.14
CA ASP A 86 10.05 4.35 22.54
C ASP A 86 9.07 3.71 23.54
N LYS A 87 7.89 3.24 23.11
CA LYS A 87 7.02 2.42 23.98
C LYS A 87 6.22 1.40 23.19
N LEU A 88 6.82 0.22 22.98
CA LEU A 88 6.29 -1.10 23.35
C LEU A 88 7.21 -2.17 22.77
N ASP A 89 7.40 -3.27 23.52
CA ASP A 89 7.87 -4.54 22.98
C ASP A 89 6.92 -4.99 21.82
N GLU A 90 7.18 -4.53 20.59
CA GLU A 90 6.36 -4.80 19.39
C GLU A 90 7.16 -5.50 18.27
N ASP A 91 8.15 -6.33 18.62
CA ASP A 91 8.90 -7.18 17.67
C ASP A 91 8.03 -8.23 16.90
N VAL A 92 6.71 -8.22 17.10
CA VAL A 92 5.78 -9.18 16.49
C VAL A 92 4.55 -8.51 15.85
N ALA A 93 4.40 -7.19 15.85
CA ALA A 93 3.20 -6.55 15.29
C ALA A 93 3.50 -5.90 13.92
N GLU A 94 2.73 -6.27 12.89
CA GLU A 94 2.94 -5.70 11.56
C GLU A 94 2.17 -4.38 11.42
N LYS A 95 2.90 -3.30 11.11
CA LYS A 95 2.32 -1.99 10.87
C LYS A 95 2.16 -1.72 9.37
N THR A 96 0.95 -1.39 8.95
CA THR A 96 0.63 -1.03 7.56
C THR A 96 0.11 0.40 7.50
N PHE A 97 0.51 1.15 6.47
CA PHE A 97 0.04 2.50 6.19
C PHE A 97 -0.80 2.48 4.91
N ILE A 98 -2.01 3.03 4.97
CA ILE A 98 -2.95 3.07 3.84
C ILE A 98 -3.25 4.53 3.54
N MET A 99 -2.81 4.99 2.37
CA MET A 99 -3.06 6.35 1.91
C MET A 99 -4.52 6.53 1.50
N ALA A 100 -5.12 7.65 1.86
CA ALA A 100 -6.45 8.02 1.39
C ALA A 100 -6.41 8.37 -0.10
N VAL A 101 -7.47 8.02 -0.81
CA VAL A 101 -7.68 8.39 -2.22
C VAL A 101 -9.03 9.05 -2.39
N ASP A 102 -9.14 9.90 -3.40
CA ASP A 102 -10.42 10.38 -3.90
C ASP A 102 -11.13 9.25 -4.68
N PRO A 103 -12.28 8.72 -4.22
CA PRO A 103 -12.99 7.68 -4.94
C PRO A 103 -13.57 8.14 -6.28
N SER A 104 -13.73 9.45 -6.47
CA SER A 104 -14.29 10.04 -7.68
C SER A 104 -13.22 10.52 -8.66
N ASP A 105 -11.93 10.35 -8.38
CA ASP A 105 -10.82 10.79 -9.25
C ASP A 105 -10.95 12.24 -9.76
N GLY A 106 -11.47 13.13 -8.91
CA GLY A 106 -11.73 14.54 -9.20
C GLY A 106 -13.06 14.86 -9.89
N PHE A 107 -13.88 13.86 -10.24
CA PHE A 107 -15.20 14.08 -10.87
C PHE A 107 -16.25 14.65 -9.91
N ASP A 108 -16.09 14.41 -8.61
CA ASP A 108 -16.94 14.99 -7.56
C ASP A 108 -16.05 15.64 -6.50
N ARG A 109 -16.09 16.97 -6.45
CA ARG A 109 -15.30 17.78 -5.51
C ARG A 109 -16.12 18.26 -4.32
N GLU A 110 -17.44 18.05 -4.33
CA GLU A 110 -18.34 18.51 -3.28
C GLU A 110 -18.50 17.43 -2.20
N THR A 111 -18.52 16.17 -2.62
CA THR A 111 -18.57 15.03 -1.69
C THR A 111 -17.18 14.74 -1.13
N LEU A 112 -16.82 15.45 -0.05
CA LEU A 112 -15.58 15.20 0.68
C LEU A 112 -15.58 13.80 1.31
N VAL A 113 -14.63 12.96 0.91
CA VAL A 113 -14.48 11.60 1.43
C VAL A 113 -13.07 11.07 1.22
N ALA A 114 -12.48 10.53 2.28
CA ALA A 114 -11.21 9.82 2.26
C ALA A 114 -11.45 8.30 2.15
N ARG A 115 -11.25 7.72 0.96
CA ARG A 115 -11.34 6.27 0.78
C ARG A 115 -9.99 5.61 1.06
N PHE A 116 -10.00 4.48 1.77
CA PHE A 116 -8.80 3.71 2.11
C PHE A 116 -8.82 2.37 1.38
N PRO A 117 -8.13 2.22 0.23
CA PRO A 117 -8.07 0.96 -0.50
C PRO A 117 -7.17 -0.03 0.24
N VAL A 118 -7.74 -1.17 0.66
CA VAL A 118 -7.04 -2.21 1.42
C VAL A 118 -7.07 -3.52 0.65
N SER A 119 -5.97 -4.29 0.71
CA SER A 119 -5.90 -5.61 0.08
C SER A 119 -6.73 -6.64 0.86
N MET A 120 -7.17 -7.70 0.18
CA MET A 120 -7.89 -8.82 0.84
C MET A 120 -7.06 -9.47 1.95
N THR A 121 -5.74 -9.56 1.79
CA THR A 121 -4.85 -10.13 2.79
C THR A 121 -4.85 -9.32 4.09
N THR A 122 -4.87 -7.98 3.99
CA THR A 122 -4.94 -7.10 5.16
C THR A 122 -6.35 -7.11 5.77
N MET A 123 -7.41 -7.10 4.96
CA MET A 123 -8.80 -7.12 5.46
C MET A 123 -9.14 -8.36 6.30
N LEU A 124 -8.50 -9.51 6.03
CA LEU A 124 -8.71 -10.75 6.77
C LEU A 124 -8.00 -10.79 8.13
N ARG A 125 -7.06 -9.87 8.40
CA ARG A 125 -6.27 -9.88 9.63
C ARG A 125 -6.94 -9.07 10.74
N LYS A 126 -6.79 -9.55 11.97
CA LYS A 126 -7.27 -8.84 13.15
C LYS A 126 -6.48 -7.54 13.36
N VAL A 127 -7.19 -6.47 13.67
CA VAL A 127 -6.65 -5.13 13.87
C VAL A 127 -6.37 -4.94 15.36
N ALA A 128 -5.11 -4.78 15.73
CA ALA A 128 -4.71 -4.48 17.10
C ALA A 128 -5.00 -3.00 17.42
N LYS A 129 -4.50 -2.09 16.57
CA LYS A 129 -4.63 -0.64 16.73
C LYS A 129 -4.84 0.01 15.38
N ALA A 130 -5.57 1.12 15.35
CA ALA A 130 -5.74 1.93 14.15
C ALA A 130 -5.73 3.41 14.50
N TYR A 131 -5.05 4.20 13.67
CA TYR A 131 -4.97 5.64 13.80
C TYR A 131 -5.16 6.31 12.44
N LEU A 132 -5.96 7.37 12.42
CA LEU A 132 -6.16 8.23 11.28
C LEU A 132 -5.25 9.46 11.40
N HIS A 133 -4.45 9.71 10.39
CA HIS A 133 -3.57 10.87 10.31
C HIS A 133 -4.21 11.90 9.40
N VAL A 134 -4.55 13.06 9.96
CA VAL A 134 -5.27 14.14 9.28
C VAL A 134 -4.41 15.39 9.27
N TYR A 135 -4.32 16.04 8.12
CA TYR A 135 -3.70 17.35 8.01
C TYR A 135 -4.76 18.44 8.20
N LEU A 136 -4.51 19.34 9.14
CA LEU A 136 -5.31 20.53 9.37
C LEU A 136 -4.59 21.72 8.74
N TYR A 137 -5.24 22.36 7.76
CA TYR A 137 -4.68 23.50 7.06
C TYR A 137 -5.17 24.82 7.66
N VAL A 138 -4.23 25.65 8.08
CA VAL A 138 -4.46 27.02 8.52
C VAL A 138 -3.58 27.92 7.66
N GLU A 139 -4.21 28.81 6.88
CA GLU A 139 -3.54 29.68 5.91
C GLU A 139 -2.52 30.61 6.58
N GLU A 140 -2.96 31.37 7.59
CA GLU A 140 -2.11 32.22 8.41
C GLU A 140 -2.14 31.77 9.88
N ALA A 141 -1.01 31.83 10.56
CA ALA A 141 -0.94 31.45 11.97
C ALA A 141 -1.88 32.32 12.81
N LEU A 142 -2.70 31.67 13.64
CA LEU A 142 -3.64 32.34 14.53
C LEU A 142 -2.86 33.16 15.57
N PRO A 143 -3.37 34.36 15.93
CA PRO A 143 -2.74 35.20 16.94
C PRO A 143 -2.66 34.49 18.29
N GLU A 144 -3.68 33.69 18.62
CA GLU A 144 -3.72 32.84 19.80
C GLU A 144 -4.11 31.39 19.41
N PRO A 145 -3.59 30.36 20.10
CA PRO A 145 -3.99 28.99 19.83
C PRO A 145 -5.49 28.76 20.13
N GLU A 146 -6.20 28.20 19.17
CA GLU A 146 -7.64 27.91 19.29
C GLU A 146 -7.87 26.41 19.51
N THR A 147 -8.79 26.05 20.40
CA THR A 147 -9.15 24.66 20.65
C THR A 147 -10.39 24.29 19.84
N ILE A 148 -10.23 23.32 18.95
CA ILE A 148 -11.29 22.84 18.08
C ILE A 148 -11.55 21.35 18.31
N GLU A 149 -12.76 20.92 17.95
CA GLU A 149 -13.14 19.52 17.94
C GLU A 149 -13.02 18.94 16.53
N VAL A 150 -12.30 17.83 16.43
CA VAL A 150 -12.17 17.04 15.20
C VAL A 150 -13.12 15.86 15.32
N VAL A 151 -14.08 15.78 14.42
CA VAL A 151 -15.10 14.72 14.38
C VAL A 151 -14.91 13.91 13.10
N VAL A 152 -14.80 12.59 13.25
CA VAL A 152 -14.68 11.65 12.14
C VAL A 152 -16.01 10.94 11.96
N HIS A 153 -16.59 11.10 10.78
CA HIS A 153 -17.81 10.43 10.35
C HIS A 153 -17.49 9.34 9.35
N GLU A 154 -18.35 8.33 9.32
CA GLU A 154 -18.43 7.43 8.17
C GLU A 154 -19.08 8.14 6.99
N ARG A 155 -18.64 7.80 5.79
CA ARG A 155 -19.39 8.08 4.56
C ARG A 155 -19.93 6.76 4.04
N ARG A 156 -21.26 6.64 3.95
CA ARG A 156 -21.93 5.43 3.48
C ARG A 156 -21.72 5.26 1.97
N LEU A 157 -21.95 4.06 1.46
CA LEU A 157 -21.77 3.75 0.03
C LEU A 157 -22.68 4.59 -0.90
N ASN A 158 -23.80 5.10 -0.38
CA ASN A 158 -24.68 6.00 -1.11
C ASN A 158 -24.23 7.47 -1.08
N GLY A 159 -23.11 7.78 -0.42
CA GLY A 159 -22.55 9.13 -0.30
C GLY A 159 -23.05 9.91 0.93
N ASP A 160 -24.00 9.39 1.70
CA ASP A 160 -24.53 10.08 2.89
C ASP A 160 -23.52 10.05 4.05
N ILE A 161 -23.58 11.08 4.89
CA ILE A 161 -22.86 11.12 6.17
C ILE A 161 -23.53 10.13 7.13
N GLY A 162 -22.72 9.22 7.65
CA GLY A 162 -23.09 8.21 8.62
C GLY A 162 -22.71 8.59 10.04
N ASP A 163 -22.46 7.57 10.86
CA ASP A 163 -22.25 7.71 12.29
C ASP A 163 -20.90 8.35 12.61
N VAL A 164 -20.80 8.95 13.79
CA VAL A 164 -19.53 9.44 14.35
C VAL A 164 -18.74 8.25 14.88
N VAL A 165 -17.53 8.05 14.37
CA VAL A 165 -16.65 6.92 14.74
C VAL A 165 -15.50 7.33 15.64
N ALA A 166 -15.08 8.60 15.58
CA ALA A 166 -14.08 9.14 16.48
C ALA A 166 -14.23 10.65 16.67
N THR A 167 -13.81 11.12 17.83
CA THR A 167 -13.74 12.55 18.15
C THR A 167 -12.43 12.83 18.87
N LYS A 168 -11.80 13.95 18.57
CA LYS A 168 -10.57 14.41 19.24
C LYS A 168 -10.54 15.92 19.37
N THR A 169 -10.32 16.42 20.57
CA THR A 169 -10.03 17.83 20.80
C THR A 169 -8.56 18.12 20.52
N VAL A 170 -8.29 19.18 19.76
CA VAL A 170 -6.93 19.60 19.41
C VAL A 170 -6.81 21.13 19.52
N THR A 171 -5.63 21.59 19.96
CA THR A 171 -5.30 23.01 19.95
C THR A 171 -4.48 23.32 18.71
N VAL A 172 -4.93 24.28 17.91
CA VAL A 172 -4.34 24.64 16.62
C VAL A 172 -3.95 26.11 16.65
N GLN A 173 -2.74 26.40 16.20
CA GLN A 173 -2.28 27.76 15.95
C GLN A 173 -1.80 27.95 14.50
N ARG A 174 -1.29 26.87 13.90
CA ARG A 174 -0.77 26.83 12.53
C ARG A 174 -1.14 25.47 11.91
N SER A 175 -0.96 25.36 10.60
CA SER A 175 -1.13 24.09 9.90
C SER A 175 -0.36 22.97 10.58
N THR A 176 -1.01 21.82 10.79
CA THR A 176 -0.43 20.71 11.57
C THR A 176 -1.02 19.36 11.17
N LYS A 177 -0.29 18.27 11.45
CA LYS A 177 -0.79 16.91 11.32
C LYS A 177 -1.23 16.41 12.70
N ILE A 178 -2.42 15.84 12.75
CA ILE A 178 -2.99 15.27 13.97
C ILE A 178 -3.24 13.77 13.78
N VAL A 179 -3.25 13.06 14.90
CA VAL A 179 -3.51 11.62 14.94
C VAL A 179 -4.80 11.37 15.71
N VAL A 180 -5.82 10.84 15.05
CA VAL A 180 -7.11 10.48 15.65
C VAL A 180 -7.18 8.97 15.83
N PRO A 181 -7.29 8.45 17.06
CA PRO A 181 -7.42 7.01 17.29
C PRO A 181 -8.77 6.50 16.77
N LEU A 182 -8.76 5.40 16.04
CA LEU A 182 -9.95 4.70 15.56
C LEU A 182 -10.13 3.41 16.36
N LYS A 183 -11.38 2.99 16.58
CA LYS A 183 -11.65 1.69 17.21
C LYS A 183 -11.35 0.59 16.20
N SER A 184 -10.54 -0.39 16.61
CA SER A 184 -10.21 -1.55 15.78
C SER A 184 -11.47 -2.30 15.29
N SER A 185 -12.52 -2.36 16.12
CA SER A 185 -13.80 -2.97 15.76
C SER A 185 -14.54 -2.28 14.62
N ASP A 186 -14.42 -0.96 14.51
CA ASP A 186 -15.03 -0.20 13.42
C ASP A 186 -14.27 -0.48 12.12
N VAL A 187 -12.93 -0.44 12.18
CA VAL A 187 -12.07 -0.78 11.03
C VAL A 187 -12.35 -2.19 10.51
N GLU A 188 -12.45 -3.17 11.39
CA GLU A 188 -12.79 -4.54 11.01
C GLU A 188 -14.20 -4.67 10.43
N ARG A 189 -15.18 -3.93 10.98
CA ARG A 189 -16.56 -3.88 10.45
C ARG A 189 -16.55 -3.38 9.00
N TRP A 190 -15.86 -2.27 8.73
CA TRP A 190 -15.77 -1.66 7.40
C TRP A 190 -15.20 -2.61 6.35
N TRP A 191 -14.33 -3.53 6.75
CA TRP A 191 -13.68 -4.46 5.83
C TRP A 191 -14.46 -5.75 5.58
N ARG A 192 -15.34 -6.16 6.50
CA ARG A 192 -15.91 -7.52 6.49
C ARG A 192 -17.43 -7.56 6.43
N SER A 193 -18.12 -6.69 7.16
CA SER A 193 -19.56 -6.86 7.40
C SER A 193 -20.39 -5.67 6.95
N ASP A 194 -19.88 -4.45 7.09
CA ASP A 194 -20.62 -3.23 6.76
C ASP A 194 -19.68 -2.22 6.10
N PRO A 195 -19.42 -2.37 4.78
CA PRO A 195 -18.47 -1.54 4.07
C PRO A 195 -18.95 -0.10 3.91
N ILE A 196 -18.04 0.83 4.16
CA ILE A 196 -18.23 2.28 3.98
C ILE A 196 -17.52 2.75 2.70
N LEU A 197 -17.95 3.89 2.16
CA LEU A 197 -17.23 4.54 1.05
C LEU A 197 -15.88 5.08 1.51
N GLY A 198 -15.82 5.62 2.73
CA GLY A 198 -14.63 6.20 3.32
C GLY A 198 -14.97 7.00 4.57
N LEU A 199 -14.03 7.83 5.01
CA LEU A 199 -14.20 8.69 6.18
C LEU A 199 -14.38 10.15 5.73
N TYR A 200 -15.24 10.87 6.44
CA TYR A 200 -15.41 12.31 6.30
C TYR A 200 -15.00 12.97 7.62
N VAL A 201 -14.06 13.90 7.58
CA VAL A 201 -13.50 14.54 8.77
C VAL A 201 -13.95 15.98 8.84
N VAL A 202 -14.44 16.40 10.00
CA VAL A 202 -14.88 17.76 10.26
C VAL A 202 -14.00 18.34 11.36
N ALA A 203 -13.32 19.43 11.06
CA ALA A 203 -12.58 20.25 12.01
C ALA A 203 -12.92 21.71 11.70
N MET A 204 -13.85 22.30 12.46
CA MET A 204 -14.36 23.63 12.15
C MET A 204 -13.50 24.71 12.81
N LEU A 205 -13.01 25.64 12.00
CA LEU A 205 -12.35 26.87 12.45
C LEU A 205 -13.00 28.04 11.70
N ASN A 206 -13.57 29.02 12.43
CA ASN A 206 -14.27 30.16 11.85
C ASN A 206 -15.37 29.80 10.82
N GLY A 207 -16.05 28.66 11.02
CA GLY A 207 -17.12 28.21 10.12
C GLY A 207 -16.62 27.52 8.84
N GLN A 208 -15.31 27.30 8.68
CA GLN A 208 -14.72 26.54 7.59
C GLN A 208 -14.17 25.21 8.11
N ASN A 209 -14.34 24.14 7.32
CA ASN A 209 -13.66 22.88 7.58
C ASN A 209 -12.18 23.00 7.20
N ILE A 210 -11.28 22.85 8.17
CA ILE A 210 -9.83 22.92 7.94
C ILE A 210 -9.18 21.55 7.77
N ALA A 211 -9.94 20.46 7.90
CA ALA A 211 -9.45 19.11 7.64
C ALA A 211 -9.34 18.89 6.12
N VAL A 212 -8.13 18.62 5.63
CA VAL A 212 -7.86 18.44 4.20
C VAL A 212 -8.26 17.05 3.74
N HIS A 213 -9.11 16.99 2.72
CA HIS A 213 -9.53 15.74 2.06
C HIS A 213 -8.83 15.53 0.71
N PRO A 214 -8.79 14.29 0.20
CA PRO A 214 -8.16 13.98 -1.09
C PRO A 214 -8.71 14.77 -2.30
N GLN A 215 -9.96 15.26 -2.23
CA GLN A 215 -10.60 16.07 -3.27
C GLN A 215 -10.04 17.50 -3.36
N GLU A 216 -9.49 18.00 -2.24
CA GLU A 216 -9.11 19.40 -2.07
C GLU A 216 -7.63 19.61 -2.38
N ASP A 217 -6.79 18.64 -2.01
CA ASP A 217 -5.33 18.76 -2.14
C ASP A 217 -4.67 17.47 -2.61
N ARG A 218 -3.77 17.60 -3.60
CA ARG A 218 -2.98 16.52 -4.19
C ARG A 218 -1.53 16.49 -3.69
N HIS A 219 -1.12 17.39 -2.79
CA HIS A 219 0.22 17.35 -2.20
C HIS A 219 0.35 16.15 -1.25
N ALA A 220 1.30 15.25 -1.55
CA ALA A 220 1.53 14.02 -0.78
C ALA A 220 1.70 14.25 0.74
N ARG A 221 2.28 15.39 1.13
CA ARG A 221 2.48 15.75 2.55
C ARG A 221 1.19 15.98 3.33
N HIS A 222 0.12 16.41 2.66
CA HIS A 222 -1.19 16.71 3.25
C HIS A 222 -2.18 15.56 3.14
N THR A 223 -1.85 14.52 2.36
CA THR A 223 -2.70 13.36 2.17
C THR A 223 -2.99 12.66 3.48
N MET A 224 -4.27 12.47 3.77
CA MET A 224 -4.75 11.68 4.90
C MET A 224 -4.30 10.22 4.74
N PHE A 225 -3.92 9.56 5.83
CA PHE A 225 -3.59 8.14 5.79
C PHE A 225 -3.99 7.45 7.08
N MET A 226 -4.22 6.14 7.00
CA MET A 226 -4.51 5.30 8.15
C MET A 226 -3.28 4.45 8.46
N SER A 227 -2.81 4.49 9.71
CA SER A 227 -1.79 3.56 10.21
C SER A 227 -2.45 2.49 11.05
N ILE A 228 -2.23 1.23 10.71
CA ILE A 228 -2.88 0.07 11.32
C ILE A 228 -1.83 -0.90 11.81
N THR A 229 -1.92 -1.28 13.07
CA THR A 229 -1.16 -2.39 13.64
C THR A 229 -2.03 -3.63 13.56
N LEU A 230 -1.57 -4.66 12.87
CA LEU A 230 -2.27 -5.93 12.68
C LEU A 230 -1.72 -6.95 13.66
N ASP A 231 -2.62 -7.71 14.30
CA ASP A 231 -2.23 -8.88 15.07
C ASP A 231 -1.54 -9.85 14.12
N THR A 232 -0.38 -10.35 14.56
CA THR A 232 0.17 -11.59 14.04
C THR A 232 -0.59 -12.73 14.68
N GLU A 233 -1.84 -12.94 14.25
CA GLU A 233 -2.43 -14.25 14.48
C GLU A 233 -1.44 -15.26 13.91
N ALA A 234 -0.94 -16.09 14.81
CA ALA A 234 0.05 -17.08 14.52
C ALA A 234 -0.50 -18.05 13.45
N MET A 235 -0.27 -17.72 12.18
CA MET A 235 0.33 -18.70 11.29
C MET A 235 1.75 -18.96 11.82
N SER A 236 1.82 -19.58 13.00
CA SER A 236 2.92 -20.42 13.45
C SER A 236 2.83 -21.75 12.68
N ARG A 237 2.83 -21.67 11.35
CA ARG A 237 3.92 -22.37 10.68
C ARG A 237 5.06 -21.41 10.90
N ARG A 238 6.17 -21.86 11.51
CA ARG A 238 7.46 -21.13 11.51
C ARG A 238 7.48 -20.06 10.42
N LYS A 239 8.08 -18.90 10.70
CA LYS A 239 8.94 -18.24 9.70
C LYS A 239 9.84 -19.33 9.05
N ARG A 240 9.29 -20.09 8.10
CA ARG A 240 9.85 -20.15 6.80
C ARG A 240 9.51 -18.74 6.32
N SER A 241 10.43 -17.80 6.58
CA SER A 241 10.86 -17.00 5.46
C SER A 241 10.79 -17.93 4.25
N PRO A 242 10.01 -17.62 3.18
CA PRO A 242 10.25 -18.35 1.94
C PRO A 242 11.75 -18.35 1.81
N ALA A 243 12.38 -19.53 1.81
CA ALA A 243 13.83 -19.64 1.98
C ALA A 243 14.41 -18.59 1.03
N VAL A 244 14.96 -17.51 1.61
CA VAL A 244 15.33 -16.36 0.79
C VAL A 244 16.43 -16.92 -0.06
N CYS A 245 16.14 -17.06 -1.34
CA CYS A 245 17.07 -17.69 -2.22
C CYS A 245 18.31 -16.84 -2.19
N GLN A 246 19.42 -17.48 -1.86
CA GLN A 246 20.70 -16.90 -2.16
C GLN A 246 20.86 -16.96 -3.69
N PRO A 247 21.52 -15.98 -4.31
CA PRO A 247 21.80 -16.01 -5.75
C PRO A 247 22.35 -17.37 -6.21
N GLU A 248 23.18 -17.99 -5.36
CA GLU A 248 23.84 -19.27 -5.60
C GLU A 248 22.88 -20.48 -5.65
N ASP A 249 21.66 -20.37 -5.12
CA ASP A 249 20.69 -21.46 -5.01
C ASP A 249 20.04 -21.84 -6.36
N LYS A 250 20.10 -20.95 -7.37
CA LYS A 250 19.64 -21.18 -8.76
C LYS A 250 18.27 -21.88 -8.87
N GLU A 251 17.32 -21.44 -8.05
CA GLU A 251 15.99 -22.04 -8.01
C GLU A 251 15.24 -21.84 -9.34
N PRO A 252 14.71 -22.92 -9.95
CA PRO A 252 14.01 -22.85 -11.24
C PRO A 252 12.56 -22.36 -11.14
N GLY A 253 12.05 -22.11 -9.92
CA GLY A 253 10.69 -21.65 -9.64
C GLY A 253 10.62 -20.21 -9.11
N CYS A 254 9.41 -19.74 -8.80
CA CYS A 254 9.22 -18.42 -8.18
C CYS A 254 9.86 -18.40 -6.78
N CYS A 255 10.93 -17.60 -6.61
CA CYS A 255 11.61 -17.41 -5.32
C CYS A 255 11.76 -15.93 -4.95
N LEU A 256 11.85 -15.67 -3.65
CA LEU A 256 12.12 -14.35 -3.08
C LEU A 256 13.64 -14.18 -2.87
N TYR A 257 14.19 -13.09 -3.39
CA TYR A 257 15.60 -12.70 -3.24
C TYR A 257 15.70 -11.37 -2.51
N ASP A 258 16.74 -11.19 -1.69
CA ASP A 258 16.99 -9.93 -0.99
C ASP A 258 17.50 -8.86 -1.97
N LEU A 259 16.98 -7.64 -1.82
CA LEU A 259 17.44 -6.45 -2.54
C LEU A 259 17.57 -5.28 -1.56
N THR A 260 18.81 -4.88 -1.29
CA THR A 260 19.10 -3.70 -0.46
C THR A 260 19.15 -2.46 -1.34
N VAL A 261 18.32 -1.47 -1.01
CA VAL A 261 18.33 -0.15 -1.66
C VAL A 261 19.08 0.82 -0.78
N SER A 262 20.34 1.09 -1.12
CA SER A 262 21.13 2.10 -0.43
C SER A 262 20.92 3.46 -1.09
N VAL A 263 20.36 4.41 -0.33
CA VAL A 263 20.31 5.81 -0.74
C VAL A 263 21.55 6.49 -0.19
N VAL A 264 22.58 6.63 -1.03
CA VAL A 264 23.79 7.37 -0.67
C VAL A 264 23.59 8.82 -1.08
N ILE A 265 23.65 9.73 -0.11
CA ILE A 265 23.76 11.17 -0.38
C ILE A 265 25.24 11.42 -0.70
N SER A 266 25.55 11.60 -1.98
CA SER A 266 26.89 11.94 -2.47
C SER A 266 27.01 13.43 -2.74
#